data_AF-A0A0P9EK83-F1
#
_entry.id   AF-A0A0P9EK83-F1
#
_cell.length_a   1.000
_cell.length_b   1.000
_cell.length_c   1.000
_cell.angle_alpha   90.00
_cell.angle_beta   90.00
_cell.angle_gamma   90.00
#
_symmetry.space_group_name_H-M   'P 1'
#
loop_
_entity.id
_entity.type
_entity.pdbx_description
1 polymer ?
#
loop_
_entity_poly.entity_id
_entity_poly.type
_entity_poly.pdbx_seq_one_letter_code
_entity_poly.pdbx_strand_id
1 'polypeptide(L)'
;MPSVRHYLDMGHLRRLDEYKYSAIDKSFLSRFVLRHWWNWAATLMPPWLAPNAVTLIGFAAVLVNFACVALVCPTLDGSESAWLWASCAAGLFFYQTMDVIDGKQARATGTSSPMGELFDHGCDALNTPLSALIQVSALGLGKSPLSLLCIVIACLSFFASTWEEYQTGTLYLGYVNGPVEGILIAVGILGWTAVKGSSWWSLPVEDALGSVFFLPSSWRMNRIIVIFLSFAFLALHLPPCLYNVYVLLSPPSRRALTTRPSQSSSGRLNATPPLEAFGQLLPIVSFCALSGLWVLSPGSAIRSSGRTAELVVVVALLYGQMTSKVILAQLTKGIFPHSWALVLPLALPAVLVNLPLLHLPILLRPRLEAWYLHALLLLSLAAYAISAHAILSAFCGYLGIRALHIPFPNAACAGYVALAGGQGAGRAHQSPAIGAPTADDDLEHERLPPRRAEAEAYPPQAIPPSPLRPGASGGRAWLDPAHALRVLREGAHGGEASEGGRKRSNTSERERGVGMAEGRRVARVE
;
A
#
# COMPACT_ATOMS: atom_id res chain seq x y z
N MET A 1 18.97 -22.03 7.75
CA MET A 1 18.17 -21.03 6.99
C MET A 1 19.10 -19.96 6.48
N PRO A 2 18.91 -19.47 5.24
CA PRO A 2 19.81 -18.48 4.65
C PRO A 2 19.83 -17.21 5.51
N SER A 3 21.01 -16.89 6.03
CA SER A 3 21.26 -15.58 6.64
C SER A 3 21.36 -14.53 5.54
N VAL A 4 21.38 -13.25 5.91
CA VAL A 4 21.60 -12.16 4.94
C VAL A 4 22.86 -12.41 4.10
N ARG A 5 23.93 -12.92 4.71
CA ARG A 5 25.19 -13.23 4.01
C ARG A 5 25.04 -14.20 2.84
N HIS A 6 24.03 -15.06 2.85
CA HIS A 6 23.74 -15.96 1.73
C HIS A 6 23.42 -15.20 0.44
N TYR A 7 22.70 -14.08 0.53
CA TYR A 7 22.28 -13.29 -0.63
C TYR A 7 23.31 -12.24 -1.05
N LEU A 8 24.40 -12.10 -0.29
CA LEU A 8 25.42 -11.06 -0.52
C LEU A 8 26.73 -11.64 -1.11
N ASP A 9 26.74 -12.92 -1.47
CA ASP A 9 27.87 -13.47 -2.24
C ASP A 9 27.87 -12.93 -3.68
N MET A 10 29.04 -12.98 -4.34
CA MET A 10 29.18 -12.46 -5.70
C MET A 10 28.30 -13.20 -6.72
N GLY A 11 27.89 -14.44 -6.46
CA GLY A 11 26.99 -15.18 -7.34
C GLY A 11 25.56 -14.63 -7.29
N HIS A 12 25.09 -14.19 -6.12
CA HIS A 12 23.82 -13.52 -5.93
C HIS A 12 23.86 -12.07 -6.44
N LEU A 13 24.92 -11.33 -6.12
CA LEU A 13 25.07 -9.93 -6.54
C LEU A 13 25.12 -9.80 -8.06
N ARG A 14 25.73 -10.75 -8.78
CA ARG A 14 25.70 -10.79 -10.26
C ARG A 14 24.30 -10.90 -10.86
N ARG A 15 23.32 -11.43 -10.11
CA ARG A 15 21.94 -11.53 -10.60
C ARG A 15 21.21 -10.19 -10.59
N LEU A 16 21.78 -9.17 -9.92
CA LEU A 16 21.28 -7.79 -10.00
C LEU A 16 21.41 -7.21 -11.42
N ASP A 17 22.39 -7.66 -12.21
CA ASP A 17 22.54 -7.22 -13.61
C ASP A 17 21.41 -7.73 -14.51
N GLU A 18 20.77 -8.84 -14.11
CA GLU A 18 19.63 -9.43 -14.80
C GLU A 18 18.28 -8.90 -14.29
N TYR A 19 18.29 -8.09 -13.22
CA TYR A 19 17.09 -7.60 -12.58
C TYR A 19 16.46 -6.46 -13.39
N LYS A 20 15.14 -6.54 -13.58
CA LYS A 20 14.36 -5.48 -14.20
C LYS A 20 13.08 -5.29 -13.40
N TYR A 21 12.87 -4.06 -12.95
CA TYR A 21 11.64 -3.68 -12.27
C TYR A 21 10.43 -3.93 -13.17
N SER A 22 9.38 -4.51 -12.60
CA SER A 22 8.13 -4.79 -13.28
C SER A 22 6.98 -4.55 -12.32
N ALA A 23 6.07 -3.65 -12.68
CA ALA A 23 4.87 -3.37 -11.91
C ALA A 23 3.67 -3.19 -12.84
N ILE A 24 2.50 -3.62 -12.37
CA ILE A 24 1.22 -3.42 -13.03
C ILE A 24 0.33 -2.64 -12.08
N ASP A 25 0.10 -1.36 -12.38
CA ASP A 25 -0.79 -0.49 -11.61
C ASP A 25 -2.13 -0.31 -12.30
N LYS A 26 -3.22 -0.78 -11.67
CA LYS A 26 -4.61 -0.65 -12.16
C LYS A 26 -5.42 0.39 -11.38
N SER A 27 -4.83 1.11 -10.42
CA SER A 27 -5.54 2.10 -9.62
C SER A 27 -6.11 3.22 -10.48
N PHE A 28 -7.42 3.49 -10.30
CA PHE A 28 -8.07 4.61 -10.95
C PHE A 28 -7.56 5.95 -10.41
N LEU A 29 -7.34 6.04 -9.08
CA LEU A 29 -6.87 7.28 -8.46
C LEU A 29 -5.44 7.59 -8.89
N SER A 30 -4.55 6.60 -8.93
CA SER A 30 -3.20 6.74 -9.47
C SER A 30 -3.24 7.25 -10.92
N ARG A 31 -3.93 6.51 -11.80
CA ARG A 31 -3.94 6.77 -13.25
C ARG A 31 -4.63 8.07 -13.64
N PHE A 32 -5.68 8.50 -12.94
CA PHE A 32 -6.52 9.63 -13.39
C PHE A 32 -6.45 10.87 -12.51
N VAL A 33 -5.99 10.77 -11.26
CA VAL A 33 -5.99 11.89 -10.31
C VAL A 33 -4.57 12.20 -9.83
N LEU A 34 -3.95 11.26 -9.11
CA LEU A 34 -2.70 11.48 -8.39
C LEU A 34 -1.49 11.58 -9.31
N ARG A 35 -1.49 10.98 -10.51
CA ARG A 35 -0.38 11.17 -11.46
C ARG A 35 -0.08 12.63 -11.74
N HIS A 36 -1.12 13.48 -11.77
CA HIS A 36 -0.97 14.91 -12.05
C HIS A 36 -0.29 15.62 -10.88
N TRP A 37 -0.69 15.26 -9.66
CA TRP A 37 -0.06 15.71 -8.43
C TRP A 37 1.40 15.25 -8.34
N TRP A 38 1.69 13.96 -8.52
CA TRP A 38 3.04 13.42 -8.42
C TRP A 38 3.97 13.93 -9.52
N ASN A 39 3.47 14.12 -10.75
CA ASN A 39 4.25 14.72 -11.82
C ASN A 39 4.63 16.16 -11.49
N TRP A 40 3.68 16.95 -10.97
CA TRP A 40 3.98 18.31 -10.50
C TRP A 40 4.98 18.29 -9.33
N ALA A 41 4.75 17.46 -8.30
CA ALA A 41 5.62 17.36 -7.13
C ALA A 41 7.05 16.94 -7.50
N ALA A 42 7.21 16.01 -8.45
CA ALA A 42 8.51 15.61 -8.96
C ALA A 42 9.29 16.77 -9.61
N THR A 43 8.62 17.77 -10.21
CA THR A 43 9.31 18.95 -10.77
C THR A 43 9.94 19.85 -9.71
N LEU A 44 9.58 19.68 -8.43
CA LEU A 44 10.14 20.43 -7.31
C LEU A 44 11.44 19.80 -6.79
N MET A 45 11.77 18.59 -7.24
CA MET A 45 12.95 17.88 -6.74
C MET A 45 14.24 18.50 -7.27
N PRO A 46 15.18 18.89 -6.39
CA PRO A 46 16.47 19.37 -6.83
C PRO A 46 17.26 18.27 -7.57
N PRO A 47 17.96 18.57 -8.68
CA PRO A 47 18.67 17.56 -9.46
C PRO A 47 19.86 16.92 -8.72
N TRP A 48 20.33 17.51 -7.61
CA TRP A 48 21.37 16.94 -6.76
C TRP A 48 20.84 15.97 -5.68
N LEU A 49 19.52 15.95 -5.46
CA LEU A 49 18.90 15.14 -4.40
C LEU A 49 18.78 13.69 -4.86
N ALA A 50 19.39 12.77 -4.11
CA ALA A 50 19.33 11.34 -4.39
C ALA A 50 17.90 10.80 -4.17
N PRO A 51 17.41 9.89 -5.02
CA PRO A 51 16.09 9.25 -4.87
C PRO A 51 15.86 8.67 -3.47
N ASN A 52 16.81 7.89 -2.96
CA ASN A 52 16.68 7.26 -1.64
C ASN A 52 16.67 8.28 -0.49
N ALA A 53 17.20 9.49 -0.71
CA ALA A 53 17.06 10.57 0.26
C ALA A 53 15.63 11.12 0.29
N VAL A 54 14.94 11.14 -0.86
CA VAL A 54 13.51 11.48 -0.94
C VAL A 54 12.69 10.49 -0.14
N THR A 55 12.89 9.18 -0.34
CA THR A 55 12.28 8.11 0.45
C THR A 55 12.50 8.33 1.95
N LEU A 56 13.75 8.57 2.36
CA LEU A 56 14.11 8.73 3.76
C LEU A 56 13.48 9.98 4.40
N ILE A 57 13.38 11.08 3.65
CA ILE A 57 12.71 12.31 4.11
C ILE A 57 11.21 12.06 4.32
N GLY A 58 10.56 11.34 3.40
CA GLY A 58 9.18 10.89 3.56
C GLY A 58 9.03 10.06 4.83
N PHE A 59 9.84 9.02 4.98
CA PHE A 59 9.80 8.12 6.14
C PHE A 59 10.05 8.84 7.47
N ALA A 60 10.95 9.82 7.50
CA ALA A 60 11.20 10.64 8.68
C ALA A 60 9.95 11.40 9.16
N ALA A 61 9.09 11.87 8.26
CA ALA A 61 7.83 12.51 8.64
C ALA A 61 6.89 11.54 9.39
N VAL A 62 6.85 10.27 8.98
CA VAL A 62 6.08 9.25 9.70
C VAL A 62 6.70 8.95 11.06
N LEU A 63 8.03 8.85 11.16
CA LEU A 63 8.71 8.63 12.44
C LEU A 63 8.39 9.75 13.45
N VAL A 64 8.39 11.01 13.00
CA VAL A 64 8.01 12.15 13.84
C VAL A 64 6.56 12.04 14.30
N ASN A 65 5.62 11.77 13.39
CA ASN A 65 4.21 11.62 13.75
C ASN A 65 3.97 10.42 14.69
N PHE A 66 4.64 9.28 14.44
CA PHE A 66 4.61 8.13 15.34
C PHE A 66 5.10 8.51 16.74
N ALA A 67 6.23 9.21 16.84
CA ALA A 67 6.76 9.67 18.12
C ALA A 67 5.78 10.62 18.83
N CYS A 68 5.18 11.57 18.11
CA CYS A 68 4.14 12.46 18.65
C CYS A 68 2.95 11.66 19.20
N VAL A 69 2.43 10.69 18.45
CA VAL A 69 1.31 9.84 18.90
C VAL A 69 1.70 8.96 20.08
N ALA A 70 2.90 8.37 20.07
CA ALA A 70 3.38 7.54 21.18
C ALA A 70 3.56 8.33 22.48
N LEU A 71 3.93 9.62 22.38
CA LEU A 71 4.10 10.51 23.54
C LEU A 71 2.77 11.08 24.04
N VAL A 72 1.87 11.47 23.13
CA VAL A 72 0.59 12.13 23.49
C VAL A 72 -0.50 11.10 23.82
N CYS A 73 -0.51 9.95 23.15
CA CYS A 73 -1.54 8.91 23.25
C CYS A 73 -0.93 7.51 23.50
N PRO A 74 -0.17 7.29 24.60
CA PRO A 74 0.52 6.02 24.85
C PRO A 74 -0.42 4.83 25.02
N THR A 75 -1.67 5.06 25.38
CA THR A 75 -2.70 4.01 25.54
C THR A 75 -3.52 3.75 24.28
N LEU A 76 -3.31 4.54 23.21
CA LEU A 76 -4.03 4.47 21.93
C LEU A 76 -5.53 4.78 22.01
N ASP A 77 -5.98 5.42 23.09
CA ASP A 77 -7.39 5.79 23.30
C ASP A 77 -7.80 7.05 22.49
N GLY A 78 -6.88 7.58 21.68
CA GLY A 78 -7.08 8.77 20.86
C GLY A 78 -6.81 10.08 21.59
N SER A 79 -7.10 11.19 20.90
CA SER A 79 -6.89 12.56 21.36
C SER A 79 -7.93 13.46 20.72
N GLU A 80 -8.31 14.51 21.43
CA GLU A 80 -9.14 15.58 20.89
C GLU A 80 -8.28 16.72 20.30
N SER A 81 -6.95 16.54 20.26
CA SER A 81 -6.01 17.51 19.70
C SER A 81 -6.04 17.49 18.17
N ALA A 82 -6.78 18.44 17.57
CA ALA A 82 -6.91 18.57 16.12
C ALA A 82 -5.57 18.64 15.38
N TRP A 83 -4.58 19.37 15.92
CA TRP A 83 -3.28 19.54 15.27
C TRP A 83 -2.53 18.22 15.13
N LEU A 84 -2.67 17.30 16.10
CA LEU A 84 -1.97 16.00 16.08
C LEU A 84 -2.43 15.16 14.89
N TRP A 85 -3.75 15.10 14.68
CA TRP A 85 -4.31 14.32 13.58
C TRP A 85 -4.14 15.02 12.23
N ALA A 86 -4.19 16.35 12.20
CA ALA A 86 -3.88 17.11 11.00
C ALA A 86 -2.41 16.91 10.57
N SER A 87 -1.45 16.91 11.51
CA SER A 87 -0.04 16.65 11.21
C SER A 87 0.19 15.21 10.78
N CYS A 88 -0.51 14.24 11.38
CA CYS A 88 -0.49 12.84 10.95
C CYS A 88 -1.02 12.68 9.52
N ALA A 89 -2.17 13.29 9.19
CA ALA A 89 -2.76 13.25 7.86
C ALA A 89 -1.82 13.84 6.81
N ALA A 90 -1.28 15.03 7.10
CA ALA A 90 -0.33 15.72 6.23
C ALA A 90 0.97 14.92 6.06
N GLY A 91 1.52 14.37 7.14
CA GLY A 91 2.75 13.59 7.09
C GLY A 91 2.60 12.25 6.38
N LEU A 92 1.46 11.56 6.50
CA LEU A 92 1.20 10.33 5.76
C LEU A 92 0.97 10.59 4.27
N PHE A 93 0.26 11.67 3.91
CA PHE A 93 0.12 12.08 2.52
C PHE A 93 1.46 12.53 1.91
N PHE A 94 2.28 13.23 2.72
CA PHE A 94 3.64 13.60 2.35
C PHE A 94 4.51 12.36 2.12
N TYR A 95 4.44 11.36 3.00
CA TYR A 95 5.12 10.06 2.83
C TYR A 95 4.76 9.43 1.48
N GLN A 96 3.47 9.24 1.19
CA GLN A 96 3.02 8.69 -0.10
C GLN A 96 3.53 9.51 -1.30
N THR A 97 3.55 10.83 -1.16
CA THR A 97 4.07 11.69 -2.23
C THR A 97 5.57 11.46 -2.42
N MET A 98 6.36 11.39 -1.35
CA MET A 98 7.81 11.17 -1.42
C MET A 98 8.17 9.79 -1.99
N ASP A 99 7.45 8.76 -1.54
CA ASP A 99 7.51 7.37 -2.02
C ASP A 99 7.33 7.32 -3.55
N VAL A 100 6.25 7.86 -4.09
CA VAL A 100 6.00 7.80 -5.55
C VAL A 100 6.98 8.65 -6.36
N ILE A 101 7.40 9.82 -5.85
CA ILE A 101 8.28 10.72 -6.61
C ILE A 101 9.75 10.29 -6.53
N ASP A 102 10.17 9.40 -5.63
CA ASP A 102 11.55 8.92 -5.60
C ASP A 102 11.92 8.17 -6.90
N GLY A 103 11.01 7.36 -7.45
CA GLY A 103 11.21 6.64 -8.69
C GLY A 103 11.16 7.59 -9.88
N LYS A 104 10.34 8.65 -9.80
CA LYS A 104 10.32 9.73 -10.81
C LYS A 104 11.65 10.48 -10.80
N GLN A 105 12.17 10.79 -9.62
CA GLN A 105 13.47 11.41 -9.43
C GLN A 105 14.57 10.49 -9.98
N ALA A 106 14.55 9.19 -9.68
CA ALA A 106 15.53 8.22 -10.16
C ALA A 106 15.59 8.15 -11.69
N ARG A 107 14.43 8.20 -12.36
CA ARG A 107 14.36 8.30 -13.82
C ARG A 107 14.89 9.63 -14.33
N ALA A 108 14.50 10.75 -13.71
CA ALA A 108 14.94 12.08 -14.11
C ALA A 108 16.46 12.27 -13.97
N THR A 109 17.08 11.74 -12.92
CA THR A 109 18.52 11.84 -12.67
C THR A 109 19.34 10.75 -13.37
N GLY A 110 18.69 9.73 -13.94
CA GLY A 110 19.35 8.58 -14.57
C GLY A 110 20.02 7.64 -13.55
N THR A 111 19.45 7.51 -12.35
CA THR A 111 20.03 6.76 -11.22
C THR A 111 19.11 5.66 -10.69
N SER A 112 18.20 5.13 -11.50
CA SER A 112 17.41 3.94 -11.17
C SER A 112 18.30 2.73 -10.92
N SER A 113 18.03 1.97 -9.86
CA SER A 113 18.81 0.78 -9.51
C SER A 113 18.00 -0.22 -8.67
N PRO A 114 18.36 -1.53 -8.66
CA PRO A 114 17.76 -2.52 -7.75
C PRO A 114 17.95 -2.17 -6.27
N MET A 115 19.04 -1.47 -5.96
CA MET A 115 19.25 -0.93 -4.62
C MET A 115 18.12 0.05 -4.26
N GLY A 116 17.77 0.97 -5.17
CA GLY A 116 16.76 1.99 -4.92
C GLY A 116 15.42 1.39 -4.50
N GLU A 117 14.99 0.37 -5.24
CA GLU A 117 13.79 -0.40 -4.93
C GLU A 117 13.86 -1.11 -3.57
N LEU A 118 15.01 -1.73 -3.24
CA LEU A 118 15.20 -2.34 -1.92
C LEU A 118 15.06 -1.32 -0.79
N PHE A 119 15.60 -0.12 -0.98
CA PHE A 119 15.59 0.94 0.02
C PHE A 119 14.17 1.48 0.23
N ASP A 120 13.46 1.73 -0.86
CA ASP A 120 12.08 2.18 -0.89
C ASP A 120 11.14 1.18 -0.20
N HIS A 121 11.04 -0.03 -0.75
CA HIS A 121 10.18 -1.08 -0.20
C HIS A 121 10.61 -1.49 1.22
N GLY A 122 11.88 -1.32 1.59
CA GLY A 122 12.39 -1.52 2.94
C GLY A 122 11.87 -0.48 3.94
N CYS A 123 11.76 0.79 3.54
CA CYS A 123 11.13 1.85 4.34
C CYS A 123 9.64 1.60 4.49
N ASP A 124 8.96 1.18 3.41
CA ASP A 124 7.55 0.80 3.43
C ASP A 124 7.24 -0.33 4.43
N ALA A 125 8.11 -1.34 4.48
CA ALA A 125 7.98 -2.44 5.43
C ALA A 125 8.06 -1.95 6.89
N LEU A 126 8.95 -0.99 7.19
CA LEU A 126 9.02 -0.37 8.53
C LEU A 126 7.82 0.53 8.82
N ASN A 127 7.41 1.32 7.82
CA ASN A 127 6.30 2.26 7.92
C ASN A 127 4.97 1.56 8.23
N THR A 128 4.73 0.39 7.62
CA THR A 128 3.47 -0.35 7.70
C THR A 128 2.92 -0.48 9.14
N PRO A 129 3.61 -1.10 10.11
CA PRO A 129 3.11 -1.21 11.48
C PRO A 129 3.10 0.12 12.26
N LEU A 130 4.02 1.06 11.96
CA LEU A 130 4.09 2.36 12.63
C LEU A 130 2.87 3.22 12.26
N SER A 131 2.57 3.33 10.97
CA SER A 131 1.38 4.00 10.45
C SER A 131 0.10 3.31 10.93
N ALA A 132 0.08 1.98 11.01
CA ALA A 132 -1.08 1.26 11.55
C ALA A 132 -1.36 1.63 13.02
N LEU A 133 -0.32 1.83 13.86
CA LEU A 133 -0.52 2.31 15.24
C LEU A 133 -1.09 3.73 15.28
N ILE A 134 -0.61 4.63 14.41
CA ILE A 134 -1.17 5.98 14.28
C ILE A 134 -2.67 5.91 13.97
N GLN A 135 -3.08 5.07 13.00
CA GLN A 135 -4.49 4.88 12.65
C GLN A 135 -5.33 4.32 13.79
N VAL A 136 -4.82 3.30 14.46
CA VAL A 136 -5.48 2.66 15.60
C VAL A 136 -5.71 3.66 16.73
N SER A 137 -4.73 4.54 16.99
CA SER A 137 -4.84 5.62 17.98
C SER A 137 -5.88 6.65 17.56
N ALA A 138 -5.87 7.10 16.30
CA ALA A 138 -6.84 8.06 15.78
C ALA A 138 -8.30 7.56 15.92
N LEU A 139 -8.52 6.27 15.67
CA LEU A 139 -9.82 5.58 15.82
C LEU A 139 -10.24 5.37 17.29
N GLY A 140 -9.39 5.70 18.26
CA GLY A 140 -9.66 5.51 19.68
C GLY A 140 -9.87 4.04 20.06
N LEU A 141 -9.16 3.12 19.41
CA LEU A 141 -9.32 1.67 19.67
C LEU A 141 -8.64 1.23 20.98
N GLY A 142 -7.75 2.04 21.52
CA GLY A 142 -7.17 1.85 22.84
C GLY A 142 -6.39 0.56 22.99
N LYS A 143 -6.47 -0.01 24.19
CA LYS A 143 -5.90 -1.31 24.56
C LYS A 143 -6.73 -2.50 24.07
N SER A 144 -7.65 -2.32 23.13
CA SER A 144 -8.53 -3.38 22.66
C SER A 144 -7.79 -4.41 21.79
N PRO A 145 -8.30 -5.65 21.69
CA PRO A 145 -7.80 -6.62 20.71
C PRO A 145 -7.91 -6.14 19.25
N LEU A 146 -8.84 -5.22 18.96
CA LEU A 146 -9.04 -4.67 17.61
C LEU A 146 -7.84 -3.82 17.16
N SER A 147 -7.17 -3.16 18.10
CA SER A 147 -5.92 -2.43 17.84
C SER A 147 -4.85 -3.35 17.25
N LEU A 148 -4.65 -4.53 17.84
CA LEU A 148 -3.70 -5.51 17.33
C LEU A 148 -4.14 -6.09 15.98
N LEU A 149 -5.44 -6.36 15.82
CA LEU A 149 -6.01 -6.86 14.57
C LEU A 149 -5.71 -5.92 13.41
N CYS A 150 -5.91 -4.61 13.57
CA CYS A 150 -5.60 -3.63 12.52
C CYS A 150 -4.12 -3.60 12.15
N ILE A 151 -3.21 -3.64 13.13
CA ILE A 151 -1.76 -3.66 12.90
C ILE A 151 -1.36 -4.94 12.15
N VAL A 152 -1.89 -6.09 12.56
CA VAL A 152 -1.65 -7.38 11.90
C VAL A 152 -2.19 -7.39 10.48
N ILE A 153 -3.39 -6.85 10.23
CA ILE A 153 -3.97 -6.75 8.88
C ILE A 153 -3.06 -5.91 7.97
N ALA A 154 -2.54 -4.78 8.46
CA ALA A 154 -1.61 -3.96 7.69
C ALA A 154 -0.34 -4.74 7.31
N CYS A 155 0.30 -5.41 8.28
CA CYS A 155 1.48 -6.25 8.05
C CYS A 155 1.20 -7.41 7.08
N LEU A 156 0.07 -8.10 7.23
CA LEU A 156 -0.33 -9.21 6.34
C LEU A 156 -0.59 -8.71 4.92
N SER A 157 -1.19 -7.53 4.76
CA SER A 157 -1.49 -6.95 3.45
C SER A 157 -0.21 -6.67 2.67
N PHE A 158 0.75 -5.95 3.28
CA PHE A 158 2.02 -5.63 2.62
C PHE A 158 2.89 -6.87 2.38
N PHE A 159 2.90 -7.83 3.32
CA PHE A 159 3.65 -9.07 3.14
C PHE A 159 3.07 -9.93 2.02
N ALA A 160 1.74 -10.00 1.88
CA ALA A 160 1.10 -10.76 0.80
C ALA A 160 1.49 -10.23 -0.59
N SER A 161 1.54 -8.90 -0.76
CA SER A 161 2.01 -8.28 -2.01
C SER A 161 3.49 -8.50 -2.25
N THR A 162 4.32 -8.37 -1.21
CA THR A 162 5.77 -8.65 -1.32
C THR A 162 6.04 -10.10 -1.69
N TRP A 163 5.27 -11.04 -1.13
CA TRP A 163 5.36 -12.46 -1.45
C TRP A 163 4.88 -12.75 -2.88
N GLU A 164 3.78 -12.13 -3.31
CA GLU A 164 3.30 -12.23 -4.69
C GLU A 164 4.35 -11.72 -5.69
N GLU A 165 5.00 -10.59 -5.40
CA GLU A 165 6.07 -10.04 -6.22
C GLU A 165 7.29 -10.97 -6.26
N TYR A 166 7.69 -11.53 -5.11
CA TYR A 166 8.75 -12.56 -5.05
C TYR A 166 8.44 -13.78 -5.94
N GLN A 167 7.17 -14.21 -5.96
CA GLN A 167 6.76 -15.37 -6.76
C GLN A 167 6.68 -15.06 -8.25
N THR A 168 6.05 -13.93 -8.60
CA THR A 168 5.68 -13.60 -9.98
C THR A 168 6.72 -12.76 -10.71
N GLY A 169 7.63 -12.12 -9.96
CA GLY A 169 8.55 -11.12 -10.47
C GLY A 169 7.89 -9.83 -10.93
N THR A 170 6.67 -9.55 -10.47
CA THR A 170 5.94 -8.33 -10.83
C THR A 170 5.10 -7.84 -9.65
N LEU A 171 5.21 -6.56 -9.32
CA LEU A 171 4.36 -5.92 -8.32
C LEU A 171 2.96 -5.67 -8.92
N TYR A 172 1.95 -6.35 -8.40
CA TYR A 172 0.56 -6.15 -8.82
C TYR A 172 -0.14 -5.16 -7.89
N LEU A 173 -0.44 -3.97 -8.40
CA LEU A 173 -1.26 -2.97 -7.75
C LEU A 173 -2.67 -3.02 -8.37
N GLY A 174 -3.59 -3.68 -7.67
CA GLY A 174 -4.99 -3.81 -8.10
C GLY A 174 -5.74 -2.46 -8.19
N TYR A 175 -7.00 -2.52 -8.61
CA TYR A 175 -7.86 -1.32 -8.70
C TYR A 175 -8.03 -0.60 -7.37
N VAL A 176 -8.02 -1.36 -6.28
CA VAL A 176 -7.93 -0.87 -4.91
C VAL A 176 -6.70 -1.55 -4.32
N ASN A 177 -5.69 -0.78 -3.97
CA ASN A 177 -4.46 -1.28 -3.39
C ASN A 177 -4.03 -0.47 -2.17
N GLY A 178 -3.14 -1.06 -1.37
CA GLY A 178 -2.61 -0.44 -0.15
C GLY A 178 -1.93 0.91 -0.40
N PRO A 179 -0.90 0.97 -1.27
CA PRO A 179 -0.09 2.18 -1.49
C PRO A 179 -0.88 3.40 -1.96
N VAL A 180 -1.97 3.22 -2.73
CA VAL A 180 -2.77 4.33 -3.26
C VAL A 180 -4.06 4.54 -2.46
N GLU A 181 -5.07 3.70 -2.67
CA GLU A 181 -6.39 3.86 -2.04
C GLU A 181 -6.31 3.67 -0.53
N GLY A 182 -5.55 2.68 -0.06
CA GLY A 182 -5.39 2.38 1.36
C GLY A 182 -4.80 3.56 2.13
N ILE A 183 -3.71 4.15 1.62
CA ILE A 183 -3.11 5.34 2.22
C ILE A 183 -4.05 6.56 2.14
N LEU A 184 -4.76 6.78 1.03
CA LEU A 184 -5.71 7.90 0.95
C LEU A 184 -6.89 7.74 1.92
N ILE A 185 -7.40 6.52 2.11
CA ILE A 185 -8.40 6.22 3.15
C ILE A 185 -7.81 6.51 4.53
N ALA A 186 -6.56 6.12 4.79
CA ALA A 186 -5.89 6.38 6.06
C ALA A 186 -5.71 7.89 6.33
N VAL A 187 -5.27 8.65 5.32
CA VAL A 187 -5.20 10.12 5.36
C VAL A 187 -6.59 10.73 5.62
N GLY A 188 -7.64 10.21 4.98
CA GLY A 188 -9.02 10.64 5.20
C GLY A 188 -9.50 10.39 6.62
N ILE A 189 -9.20 9.22 7.20
CA ILE A 189 -9.50 8.91 8.62
C ILE A 189 -8.79 9.91 9.53
N LEU A 190 -7.50 10.19 9.31
CA LEU A 190 -6.75 11.15 10.12
C LEU A 190 -7.29 12.57 9.98
N GLY A 191 -7.57 13.02 8.76
CA GLY A 191 -8.17 14.33 8.50
C GLY A 191 -9.54 14.48 9.13
N TRP A 192 -10.39 13.44 9.05
CA TRP A 192 -11.68 13.43 9.73
C TRP A 192 -11.53 13.49 11.25
N THR A 193 -10.59 12.74 11.80
CA THR A 193 -10.27 12.76 13.24
C THR A 193 -9.75 14.13 13.68
N ALA A 194 -9.02 14.85 12.83
CA ALA A 194 -8.60 16.22 13.10
C ALA A 194 -9.78 17.19 13.25
N VAL A 195 -10.85 16.97 12.48
CA VAL A 195 -12.06 17.83 12.50
C VAL A 195 -13.02 17.44 13.62
N LYS A 196 -13.22 16.15 13.88
CA LYS A 196 -14.25 15.64 14.79
C LYS A 196 -13.72 15.18 16.16
N GLY A 197 -12.42 15.00 16.30
CA GLY A 197 -11.80 14.36 17.46
C GLY A 197 -11.89 12.82 17.40
N SER A 198 -11.03 12.15 18.16
CA SER A 198 -11.03 10.67 18.24
C SER A 198 -12.30 10.12 18.88
N SER A 199 -12.89 10.85 19.82
CA SER A 199 -14.15 10.50 20.49
C SER A 199 -15.31 10.23 19.52
N TRP A 200 -15.34 10.90 18.36
CA TRP A 200 -16.36 10.71 17.33
C TRP A 200 -16.43 9.26 16.83
N TRP A 201 -15.30 8.58 16.69
CA TRP A 201 -15.27 7.19 16.25
C TRP A 201 -15.89 6.22 17.25
N SER A 202 -16.04 6.62 18.51
CA SER A 202 -16.69 5.81 19.53
C SER A 202 -18.21 5.94 19.53
N LEU A 203 -18.78 6.90 18.79
CA LEU A 203 -20.21 7.12 18.70
C LEU A 203 -20.92 5.96 17.96
N PRO A 204 -22.14 5.61 18.37
CA PRO A 204 -23.07 4.83 17.56
C PRO A 204 -23.33 5.49 16.19
N VAL A 205 -23.71 4.71 15.19
CA VAL A 205 -24.05 5.21 13.84
C VAL A 205 -25.13 6.27 13.90
N GLU A 206 -26.17 6.06 14.71
CA GLU A 206 -27.29 7.01 14.83
C GLU A 206 -26.85 8.38 15.34
N ASP A 207 -25.96 8.40 16.34
CA ASP A 207 -25.43 9.65 16.89
C ASP A 207 -24.40 10.31 15.95
N ALA A 208 -23.65 9.51 15.19
CA ALA A 208 -22.58 9.98 14.32
C ALA A 208 -23.08 10.50 12.96
N LEU A 209 -24.05 9.81 12.36
CA LEU A 209 -24.49 9.96 10.97
C LEU A 209 -26.02 10.05 10.82
N GLY A 210 -26.80 9.86 11.89
CA GLY A 210 -28.25 9.68 11.81
C GLY A 210 -28.63 8.25 11.39
N SER A 211 -29.90 8.07 11.01
CA SER A 211 -30.40 6.77 10.54
C SER A 211 -29.87 6.45 9.14
N VAL A 212 -29.05 5.40 9.03
CA VAL A 212 -28.48 4.91 7.76
C VAL A 212 -29.03 3.51 7.49
N PHE A 213 -29.80 3.33 6.41
CA PHE A 213 -30.62 2.12 6.21
C PHE A 213 -29.84 0.79 6.15
N PHE A 214 -28.56 0.83 5.75
CA PHE A 214 -27.73 -0.36 5.58
C PHE A 214 -26.74 -0.59 6.74
N LEU A 215 -26.72 0.29 7.75
CA LEU A 215 -25.85 0.15 8.92
C LEU A 215 -26.69 0.05 10.19
N PRO A 216 -26.43 -0.93 11.08
CA PRO A 216 -27.13 -0.99 12.36
C PRO A 216 -26.86 0.27 13.21
N SER A 217 -27.92 0.93 13.68
CA SER A 217 -27.83 2.19 14.43
C SER A 217 -26.96 2.11 15.69
N SER A 218 -26.97 0.95 16.36
CA SER A 218 -26.23 0.69 17.60
C SER A 218 -24.75 0.39 17.41
N TRP A 219 -24.29 0.18 16.16
CA TRP A 219 -22.88 -0.12 15.90
C TRP A 219 -22.03 1.13 16.08
N ARG A 220 -20.81 0.95 16.61
CA ARG A 220 -19.87 2.06 16.78
C ARG A 220 -19.04 2.27 15.53
N MET A 221 -18.75 3.53 15.20
CA MET A 221 -18.02 3.89 13.97
C MET A 221 -16.63 3.24 13.88
N ASN A 222 -15.88 3.16 14.99
CA ASN A 222 -14.56 2.52 15.02
C ASN A 222 -14.64 1.02 14.69
N ARG A 223 -15.69 0.32 15.15
CA ARG A 223 -15.90 -1.10 14.82
C ARG A 223 -16.24 -1.29 13.34
N ILE A 224 -17.01 -0.37 12.76
CA ILE A 224 -17.32 -0.39 11.32
C ILE A 224 -16.04 -0.26 10.50
N ILE A 225 -15.13 0.65 10.87
CA ILE A 225 -13.82 0.77 10.21
C ILE A 225 -13.00 -0.52 10.34
N VAL A 226 -12.95 -1.15 11.53
CA VAL A 226 -12.22 -2.41 11.71
C VAL A 226 -12.82 -3.53 10.84
N ILE A 227 -14.15 -3.62 10.74
CA ILE A 227 -14.86 -4.58 9.88
C ILE A 227 -14.51 -4.31 8.41
N PHE A 228 -14.56 -3.04 7.99
CA PHE A 228 -14.19 -2.64 6.64
C PHE A 228 -12.74 -3.02 6.30
N LEU A 229 -11.77 -2.71 7.17
CA LEU A 229 -10.37 -3.08 6.96
C LEU A 229 -10.17 -4.61 6.88
N SER A 230 -10.86 -5.35 7.75
CA SER A 230 -10.83 -6.82 7.73
C SER A 230 -11.41 -7.39 6.44
N PHE A 231 -12.54 -6.85 5.99
CA PHE A 231 -13.17 -7.23 4.72
C PHE A 231 -12.27 -6.88 3.53
N ALA A 232 -11.72 -5.66 3.50
CA ALA A 232 -10.83 -5.21 2.43
C ALA A 232 -9.62 -6.15 2.29
N PHE A 233 -9.00 -6.55 3.39
CA PHE A 233 -7.90 -7.53 3.34
C PHE A 233 -8.37 -8.92 2.89
N LEU A 234 -9.37 -9.50 3.57
CA LEU A 234 -9.77 -10.90 3.36
C LEU A 234 -10.48 -11.15 2.04
N ALA A 235 -11.25 -10.18 1.55
CA ALA A 235 -12.07 -10.34 0.35
C ALA A 235 -11.48 -9.66 -0.88
N LEU A 236 -10.73 -8.56 -0.72
CA LEU A 236 -10.30 -7.74 -1.87
C LEU A 236 -8.79 -7.80 -2.12
N HIS A 237 -7.95 -7.96 -1.08
CA HIS A 237 -6.49 -7.92 -1.23
C HIS A 237 -5.86 -9.31 -1.29
N LEU A 238 -6.11 -10.15 -0.27
CA LEU A 238 -5.49 -11.46 -0.15
C LEU A 238 -5.88 -12.42 -1.30
N PRO A 239 -7.17 -12.53 -1.71
CA PRO A 239 -7.55 -13.50 -2.74
C PRO A 239 -6.88 -13.26 -4.10
N PRO A 240 -6.77 -12.03 -4.63
CA PRO A 240 -5.99 -11.76 -5.84
C PRO A 240 -4.51 -12.17 -5.72
N CYS A 241 -3.82 -11.86 -4.62
CA CYS A 241 -2.43 -12.27 -4.42
C CYS A 241 -2.28 -13.80 -4.48
N LEU A 242 -3.15 -14.53 -3.79
CA LEU A 242 -3.16 -16.01 -3.82
C LEU A 242 -3.48 -16.55 -5.22
N TYR A 243 -4.43 -15.94 -5.92
CA TYR A 243 -4.86 -16.35 -7.26
C TYR A 243 -3.74 -16.15 -8.30
N ASN A 244 -3.05 -15.02 -8.27
CA ASN A 244 -1.97 -14.72 -9.22
C ASN A 244 -0.80 -15.71 -9.08
N VAL A 245 -0.43 -16.04 -7.84
CA VAL A 245 0.58 -17.09 -7.58
C VAL A 245 0.05 -18.47 -7.98
N TYR A 246 -1.20 -18.79 -7.68
CA TYR A 246 -1.80 -20.06 -8.12
C TYR A 246 -1.78 -20.24 -9.64
N VAL A 247 -2.14 -19.20 -10.41
CA VAL A 247 -2.13 -19.22 -11.87
C VAL A 247 -0.72 -19.38 -12.41
N LEU A 248 0.28 -18.73 -11.79
CA LEU A 248 1.68 -18.88 -12.15
C LEU A 248 2.17 -20.33 -11.99
N LEU A 249 1.79 -20.98 -10.88
CA LEU A 249 2.23 -22.32 -10.52
C LEU A 249 1.42 -23.43 -11.20
N SER A 250 0.25 -23.10 -11.75
CA SER A 250 -0.60 -24.06 -12.45
C SER A 250 0.01 -24.45 -13.81
N PRO A 251 0.03 -25.76 -14.17
CA PRO A 251 0.60 -26.19 -15.43
C PRO A 251 -0.16 -25.56 -16.61
N PRO A 252 0.53 -25.11 -17.68
CA PRO A 252 -0.13 -24.53 -18.82
C PRO A 252 -1.10 -25.55 -19.44
N SER A 253 -2.35 -25.14 -19.66
CA SER A 253 -3.31 -25.96 -20.43
C SER A 253 -2.70 -26.29 -21.80
N ARG A 254 -2.83 -27.53 -22.27
CA ARG A 254 -2.24 -28.02 -23.54
C ARG A 254 -2.53 -27.15 -24.79
N ARG A 255 -3.56 -26.28 -24.74
CA ARG A 255 -3.88 -25.27 -25.77
C ARG A 255 -2.91 -24.09 -25.87
N ALA A 256 -2.08 -23.82 -24.86
CA ALA A 256 -1.14 -22.70 -24.85
C ALA A 256 0.23 -23.00 -25.48
N LEU A 257 0.46 -24.25 -25.92
CA LEU A 257 1.75 -24.69 -26.46
C LEU A 257 1.99 -24.28 -27.93
N THR A 258 0.95 -23.82 -28.64
CA THR A 258 1.01 -23.59 -30.10
C THR A 258 1.18 -22.13 -30.51
N THR A 259 1.22 -21.16 -29.58
CA THR A 259 1.23 -19.71 -29.93
C THR A 259 2.22 -18.86 -29.16
N ARG A 260 3.08 -19.42 -28.30
CA ARG A 260 4.07 -18.63 -27.56
C ARG A 260 5.42 -18.64 -28.30
N PRO A 261 5.89 -17.51 -28.86
CA PRO A 261 7.28 -17.42 -29.30
C PRO A 261 8.19 -17.59 -28.09
N SER A 262 9.33 -18.22 -28.31
CA SER A 262 10.35 -18.56 -27.32
C SER A 262 10.80 -17.34 -26.51
N GLN A 263 10.13 -17.05 -25.39
CA GLN A 263 10.79 -16.34 -24.31
C GLN A 263 11.83 -17.29 -23.74
N SER A 264 13.08 -16.83 -23.72
CA SER A 264 14.25 -17.62 -23.35
C SER A 264 13.98 -18.48 -22.12
N SER A 265 14.24 -19.76 -22.30
CA SER A 265 14.23 -20.84 -21.32
C SER A 265 15.31 -20.69 -20.24
N SER A 266 15.41 -19.53 -19.59
CA SER A 266 16.41 -19.24 -18.55
C SER A 266 15.85 -19.12 -17.12
N GLY A 267 14.53 -19.16 -16.92
CA GLY A 267 13.92 -18.96 -15.58
C GLY A 267 13.21 -20.16 -14.95
N ARG A 268 13.02 -21.28 -15.66
CA ARG A 268 12.23 -22.44 -15.18
C ARG A 268 13.01 -23.44 -14.31
N LEU A 269 14.26 -23.15 -13.95
CA LEU A 269 15.14 -24.17 -13.39
C LEU A 269 14.79 -24.62 -11.96
N ASN A 270 13.82 -24.00 -11.27
CA ASN A 270 13.20 -24.52 -10.05
C ASN A 270 11.76 -23.98 -9.91
N ALA A 271 10.78 -24.57 -10.61
CA ALA A 271 9.38 -24.24 -10.32
C ALA A 271 9.05 -24.72 -8.90
N THR A 272 8.92 -23.78 -7.95
CA THR A 272 8.59 -24.09 -6.57
C THR A 272 7.25 -24.83 -6.54
N PRO A 273 7.16 -26.03 -5.94
CA PRO A 273 5.90 -26.74 -5.81
C PRO A 273 4.84 -25.86 -5.14
N PRO A 274 3.55 -25.93 -5.54
CA PRO A 274 2.51 -25.11 -4.94
C PRO A 274 2.48 -25.16 -3.41
N LEU A 275 2.61 -26.36 -2.83
CA LEU A 275 2.64 -26.52 -1.37
C LEU A 275 3.80 -25.76 -0.72
N GLU A 276 4.98 -25.78 -1.34
CA GLU A 276 6.14 -25.03 -0.85
C GLU A 276 5.91 -23.53 -0.99
N ALA A 277 5.40 -23.05 -2.12
CA ALA A 277 5.13 -21.63 -2.35
C ALA A 277 4.11 -21.05 -1.35
N PHE A 278 2.98 -21.73 -1.12
CA PHE A 278 2.02 -21.28 -0.11
C PHE A 278 2.55 -21.47 1.33
N GLY A 279 3.40 -22.47 1.56
CA GLY A 279 4.11 -22.67 2.83
C GLY A 279 5.00 -21.49 3.23
N GLN A 280 5.43 -20.67 2.28
CA GLN A 280 6.22 -19.46 2.53
C GLN A 280 5.44 -18.35 3.28
N LEU A 281 4.11 -18.46 3.37
CA LEU A 281 3.28 -17.57 4.20
C LEU A 281 3.28 -17.98 5.68
N LEU A 282 3.74 -19.19 6.02
CA LEU A 282 3.75 -19.67 7.41
C LEU A 282 4.53 -18.79 8.39
N PRO A 283 5.70 -18.21 8.04
CA PRO A 283 6.42 -17.31 8.94
C PRO A 283 5.62 -16.06 9.33
N ILE A 284 4.97 -15.38 8.38
CA ILE A 284 4.16 -14.19 8.70
C ILE A 284 2.90 -14.56 9.49
N VAL A 285 2.26 -15.70 9.16
CA VAL A 285 1.11 -16.19 9.93
C VAL A 285 1.52 -16.52 11.37
N SER A 286 2.66 -17.20 11.54
CA SER A 286 3.21 -17.51 12.87
C SER A 286 3.62 -16.26 13.64
N PHE A 287 4.23 -15.27 12.97
CA PHE A 287 4.56 -13.98 13.55
C PHE A 287 3.32 -13.28 14.11
N CYS A 288 2.23 -13.24 13.34
CA CYS A 288 0.97 -12.63 13.76
C CYS A 288 0.32 -13.42 14.90
N ALA A 289 0.28 -14.76 14.81
CA ALA A 289 -0.29 -15.62 15.82
C ALA A 289 0.45 -15.51 17.16
N LEU A 290 1.79 -15.54 17.15
CA LEU A 290 2.62 -15.41 18.35
C LEU A 290 2.51 -14.01 18.96
N SER A 291 2.46 -12.95 18.14
CA SER A 291 2.17 -11.59 18.62
C SER A 291 0.81 -11.53 19.31
N GLY A 292 -0.22 -12.15 18.73
CA GLY A 292 -1.55 -12.32 19.32
C GLY A 292 -1.52 -13.06 20.65
N LEU A 293 -0.90 -14.24 20.69
CA LEU A 293 -0.79 -15.06 21.89
C LEU A 293 -0.05 -14.32 23.01
N TRP A 294 0.99 -13.56 22.69
CA TRP A 294 1.66 -12.73 23.68
C TRP A 294 0.74 -11.61 24.18
N VAL A 295 0.26 -10.74 23.31
CA VAL A 295 -0.40 -9.47 23.69
C VAL A 295 -1.82 -9.64 24.23
N LEU A 296 -2.57 -10.63 23.71
CA LEU A 296 -3.96 -10.85 24.07
C LEU A 296 -4.12 -11.70 25.32
N SER A 297 -3.06 -12.38 25.77
CA SER A 297 -3.10 -13.20 26.98
C SER A 297 -3.50 -12.36 28.21
N PRO A 298 -4.37 -12.88 29.09
CA PRO A 298 -4.62 -12.28 30.41
C PRO A 298 -3.37 -12.20 31.27
N GLY A 299 -2.37 -13.06 31.02
CA GLY A 299 -1.09 -13.07 31.73
C GLY A 299 -0.10 -12.01 31.24
N SER A 300 -0.36 -11.34 30.13
CA SER A 300 0.50 -10.29 29.59
C SER A 300 0.13 -8.91 30.13
N ALA A 301 1.15 -8.16 30.52
CA ALA A 301 1.06 -6.79 30.96
C ALA A 301 1.26 -5.78 29.82
N ILE A 302 1.54 -6.19 28.58
CA ILE A 302 1.85 -5.26 27.48
C ILE A 302 0.75 -4.21 27.29
N ARG A 303 -0.51 -4.67 27.19
CA ARG A 303 -1.66 -3.77 27.00
C ARG A 303 -1.93 -2.95 28.26
N SER A 304 -1.95 -3.58 29.43
CA SER A 304 -2.28 -2.89 30.68
C SER A 304 -1.26 -1.82 31.06
N SER A 305 0.03 -2.07 30.81
CA SER A 305 1.15 -1.17 31.13
C SER A 305 1.41 -0.05 30.12
N GLY A 306 0.65 0.05 29.02
CA GLY A 306 0.82 1.12 28.03
C GLY A 306 2.07 0.98 27.16
N ARG A 307 2.60 -0.24 27.01
CA ARG A 307 3.83 -0.54 26.26
C ARG A 307 3.57 -0.91 24.79
N THR A 308 2.36 -0.66 24.30
CA THR A 308 1.96 -1.04 22.94
C THR A 308 2.78 -0.32 21.88
N ALA A 309 3.11 0.97 22.07
CA ALA A 309 3.96 1.70 21.13
C ALA A 309 5.38 1.09 21.05
N GLU A 310 5.97 0.75 22.20
CA GLU A 310 7.27 0.09 22.26
C GLU A 310 7.24 -1.28 21.54
N LEU A 311 6.21 -2.08 21.79
CA LEU A 311 6.01 -3.34 21.07
C LEU A 311 5.86 -3.12 19.56
N VAL A 312 5.16 -2.08 19.12
CA VAL A 312 5.01 -1.81 17.68
C VAL A 312 6.33 -1.45 17.04
N VAL A 313 7.26 -0.78 17.73
CA VAL A 313 8.62 -0.58 17.21
C VAL A 313 9.37 -1.92 17.07
N VAL A 314 9.24 -2.82 18.05
CA VAL A 314 9.78 -4.19 17.94
C VAL A 314 9.18 -4.92 16.74
N VAL A 315 7.85 -4.86 16.59
CA VAL A 315 7.14 -5.44 15.45
C VAL A 315 7.65 -4.85 14.15
N ALA A 316 7.80 -3.53 14.04
CA ALA A 316 8.33 -2.84 12.86
C ALA A 316 9.72 -3.35 12.47
N LEU A 317 10.62 -3.49 13.44
CA LEU A 317 11.98 -3.95 13.21
C LEU A 317 12.04 -5.42 12.78
N LEU A 318 11.33 -6.31 13.48
CA LEU A 318 11.31 -7.74 13.16
C LEU A 318 10.60 -8.02 11.83
N TYR A 319 9.41 -7.43 11.65
CA TYR A 319 8.62 -7.51 10.42
C TYR A 319 9.39 -6.89 9.25
N GLY A 320 9.90 -5.68 9.42
CA GLY A 320 10.68 -4.97 8.40
C GLY A 320 11.89 -5.78 7.96
N GLN A 321 12.61 -6.41 8.89
CA GLN A 321 13.74 -7.28 8.54
C GLN A 321 13.30 -8.55 7.80
N MET A 322 12.18 -9.16 8.20
CA MET A 322 11.64 -10.34 7.53
C MET A 322 11.23 -10.01 6.09
N THR A 323 10.49 -8.93 5.89
CA THR A 323 10.01 -8.49 4.58
C THR A 323 11.16 -8.00 3.69
N SER A 324 12.12 -7.24 4.24
CA SER A 324 13.33 -6.81 3.51
C SER A 324 14.16 -7.98 3.00
N LYS A 325 14.17 -9.12 3.73
CA LYS A 325 14.82 -10.33 3.23
C LYS A 325 14.08 -10.93 2.04
N VAL A 326 12.75 -10.92 2.02
CA VAL A 326 11.95 -11.39 0.87
C VAL A 326 12.24 -10.52 -0.35
N ILE A 327 12.27 -9.20 -0.19
CA ILE A 327 12.66 -8.24 -1.25
C ILE A 327 14.08 -8.53 -1.73
N LEU A 328 15.04 -8.70 -0.81
CA LEU A 328 16.42 -9.06 -1.14
C LEU A 328 16.51 -10.38 -1.93
N ALA A 329 15.76 -11.40 -1.53
CA ALA A 329 15.70 -12.67 -2.23
C ALA A 329 15.10 -12.51 -3.64
N GLN A 330 14.09 -11.65 -3.79
CA GLN A 330 13.52 -11.33 -5.10
C GLN A 330 14.55 -10.66 -6.02
N LEU A 331 15.15 -9.57 -5.57
CA LEU A 331 16.15 -8.81 -6.34
C LEU A 331 17.36 -9.66 -6.75
N THR A 332 17.79 -10.54 -5.84
CA THR A 332 18.93 -11.44 -6.09
C THR A 332 18.52 -12.79 -6.66
N LYS A 333 17.26 -13.01 -7.04
CA LYS A 333 16.74 -14.31 -7.51
C LYS A 333 17.17 -15.48 -6.61
N GLY A 334 17.18 -15.25 -5.30
CA GLY A 334 17.57 -16.21 -4.27
C GLY A 334 16.40 -17.07 -3.81
N ILE A 335 16.68 -18.01 -2.91
CA ILE A 335 15.65 -18.86 -2.28
C ILE A 335 14.81 -18.07 -1.28
N PHE A 336 13.61 -18.55 -0.92
CA PHE A 336 12.74 -17.82 -0.01
C PHE A 336 13.29 -17.79 1.44
N PRO A 337 13.45 -16.60 2.05
CA PRO A 337 13.98 -16.46 3.39
C PRO A 337 12.87 -16.59 4.44
N HIS A 338 12.57 -17.83 4.82
CA HIS A 338 11.56 -18.13 5.84
C HIS A 338 11.78 -17.41 7.19
N SER A 339 13.02 -17.01 7.52
CA SER A 339 13.31 -16.09 8.63
C SER A 339 12.75 -16.48 10.00
N TRP A 340 12.60 -17.78 10.29
CA TRP A 340 12.07 -18.27 11.59
C TRP A 340 12.83 -17.75 12.80
N ALA A 341 14.13 -17.44 12.66
CA ALA A 341 14.93 -16.80 13.72
C ALA A 341 14.40 -15.41 14.15
N LEU A 342 13.68 -14.69 13.29
CA LEU A 342 13.02 -13.42 13.62
C LEU A 342 11.64 -13.61 14.27
N VAL A 343 11.06 -14.81 14.15
CA VAL A 343 9.77 -15.18 14.76
C VAL A 343 9.96 -15.75 16.16
N LEU A 344 11.05 -16.49 16.40
CA LEU A 344 11.38 -17.11 17.69
C LEU A 344 11.35 -16.15 18.90
N PRO A 345 11.82 -14.89 18.82
CA PRO A 345 11.73 -13.96 19.94
C PRO A 345 10.30 -13.64 20.39
N LEU A 346 9.29 -13.86 19.54
CA LEU A 346 7.88 -13.72 19.92
C LEU A 346 7.33 -15.00 20.58
N ALA A 347 7.93 -16.16 20.30
CA ALA A 347 7.46 -17.44 20.80
C ALA A 347 7.67 -17.58 22.32
N LEU A 348 8.83 -17.16 22.83
CA LEU A 348 9.15 -17.25 24.24
C LEU A 348 8.12 -16.52 25.12
N PRO A 349 7.86 -15.21 24.94
CA PRO A 349 6.89 -14.53 25.78
C PRO A 349 5.47 -15.07 25.53
N ALA A 350 5.09 -15.40 24.29
CA ALA A 350 3.79 -16.00 23.98
C ALA A 350 3.53 -17.29 24.75
N VAL A 351 4.53 -18.17 24.90
CA VAL A 351 4.38 -19.39 25.71
C VAL A 351 4.33 -19.05 27.20
N LEU A 352 5.26 -18.24 27.70
CA LEU A 352 5.41 -18.00 29.14
C LEU A 352 4.22 -17.27 29.78
N VAL A 353 3.56 -16.35 29.06
CA VAL A 353 2.36 -15.66 29.56
C VAL A 353 1.10 -16.55 29.53
N ASN A 354 1.10 -17.59 28.69
CA ASN A 354 -0.04 -18.50 28.52
C ASN A 354 0.10 -19.85 29.25
N LEU A 355 1.17 -20.06 30.03
CA LEU A 355 1.33 -21.24 30.89
C LEU A 355 0.12 -21.54 31.81
N PRO A 356 -0.66 -20.56 32.30
CA PRO A 356 -1.89 -20.86 33.05
C PRO A 356 -2.94 -21.67 32.28
N LEU A 357 -2.93 -21.65 30.94
CA LEU A 357 -3.79 -22.52 30.13
C LEU A 357 -3.48 -24.01 30.33
N LEU A 358 -2.27 -24.33 30.83
CA LEU A 358 -1.80 -25.66 31.18
C LEU A 358 -1.81 -25.90 32.71
N HIS A 359 -2.49 -25.05 33.49
CA HIS A 359 -2.49 -25.08 34.97
C HIS A 359 -1.10 -24.87 35.60
N LEU A 360 -0.19 -24.19 34.88
CA LEU A 360 1.15 -23.83 35.36
C LEU A 360 1.21 -22.34 35.79
N PRO A 361 2.09 -21.95 36.73
CA PRO A 361 2.19 -20.57 37.16
C PRO A 361 2.74 -19.66 36.04
N ILE A 362 2.31 -18.39 36.03
CA ILE A 362 2.88 -17.37 35.14
C ILE A 362 4.35 -17.14 35.49
N LEU A 363 5.24 -17.47 34.56
CA LEU A 363 6.68 -17.27 34.75
C LEU A 363 7.15 -15.88 34.31
N LEU A 364 6.50 -15.31 33.28
CA LEU A 364 6.83 -13.96 32.79
C LEU A 364 6.02 -12.89 33.54
N ARG A 365 6.50 -12.50 34.73
CA ARG A 365 5.88 -11.43 35.53
C ARG A 365 5.97 -10.06 34.82
N PRO A 366 5.08 -9.09 35.10
CA PRO A 366 5.04 -7.80 34.38
C PRO A 366 6.37 -7.04 34.29
N ARG A 367 7.18 -7.04 35.37
CA ARG A 367 8.51 -6.42 35.36
C ARG A 367 9.48 -7.15 34.43
N LEU A 368 9.48 -8.48 34.46
CA LEU A 368 10.35 -9.30 33.60
C LEU A 368 9.91 -9.20 32.14
N GLU A 369 8.61 -9.16 31.87
CA GLU A 369 8.05 -8.91 30.54
C GLU A 369 8.51 -7.55 29.97
N ALA A 370 8.51 -6.50 30.79
CA ALA A 370 9.04 -5.19 30.41
C ALA A 370 10.54 -5.24 30.11
N TRP A 371 11.35 -5.88 30.95
CA TRP A 371 12.79 -6.06 30.69
C TRP A 371 13.03 -6.86 29.41
N TYR A 372 12.22 -7.90 29.17
CA TYR A 372 12.28 -8.69 27.95
C TYR A 372 11.97 -7.83 26.72
N LEU A 373 10.92 -7.00 26.77
CA LEU A 373 10.56 -6.09 25.69
C LEU A 373 11.67 -5.08 25.40
N HIS A 374 12.26 -4.46 26.44
CA HIS A 374 13.38 -3.53 26.30
C HIS A 374 14.61 -4.20 25.66
N ALA A 375 14.96 -5.39 26.12
CA ALA A 375 16.07 -6.16 25.55
C ALA A 375 15.78 -6.53 24.09
N LEU A 376 14.55 -6.97 23.80
CA LEU A 376 14.13 -7.31 22.44
C LEU A 376 14.15 -6.11 21.52
N LEU A 377 13.76 -4.92 21.98
CA LEU A 377 13.86 -3.67 21.22
C LEU A 377 15.31 -3.36 20.86
N LEU A 378 16.22 -3.36 21.84
CA LEU A 378 17.64 -3.06 21.60
C LEU A 378 18.28 -4.09 20.64
N LEU A 379 17.98 -5.37 20.85
CA LEU A 379 18.49 -6.44 19.99
C LEU A 379 17.92 -6.36 18.57
N SER A 380 16.62 -6.09 18.42
CA SER A 380 15.98 -5.96 17.10
C SER A 380 16.50 -4.74 16.35
N LEU A 381 16.74 -3.63 17.05
CA LEU A 381 17.31 -2.41 16.46
C LEU A 381 18.73 -2.67 15.96
N ALA A 382 19.58 -3.27 16.80
CA ALA A 382 20.94 -3.63 16.42
C ALA A 382 20.96 -4.63 15.26
N ALA A 383 20.12 -5.67 15.32
CA ALA A 383 20.02 -6.69 14.26
C ALA A 383 19.55 -6.10 12.92
N TYR A 384 18.55 -5.21 12.95
CA TYR A 384 18.08 -4.50 11.76
C TYR A 384 19.18 -3.59 11.20
N ALA A 385 19.80 -2.76 12.04
CA ALA A 385 20.84 -1.82 11.61
C ALA A 385 22.06 -2.53 10.98
N ILE A 386 22.54 -3.61 11.60
CA ILE A 386 23.64 -4.43 11.07
C ILE A 386 23.23 -5.06 9.72
N SER A 387 22.00 -5.58 9.65
CA SER A 387 21.46 -6.18 8.43
C SER A 387 21.34 -5.17 7.29
N ALA A 388 20.73 -4.02 7.54
CA ALA A 388 20.56 -2.94 6.57
C ALA A 388 21.92 -2.42 6.11
N HIS A 389 22.85 -2.15 7.02
CA HIS A 389 24.20 -1.70 6.68
C HIS A 389 24.94 -2.71 5.80
N ALA A 390 24.87 -4.01 6.11
CA ALA A 390 25.51 -5.06 5.33
C ALA A 390 24.93 -5.14 3.91
N ILE A 391 23.61 -5.10 3.77
CA ILE A 391 22.96 -5.18 2.45
C ILE A 391 23.27 -3.94 1.62
N LEU A 392 23.08 -2.74 2.19
CA LEU A 392 23.34 -1.48 1.50
C LEU A 392 24.79 -1.38 1.06
N SER A 393 25.74 -1.75 1.93
CA SER A 393 27.17 -1.72 1.60
C SER A 393 27.53 -2.70 0.48
N ALA A 394 26.95 -3.91 0.49
CA ALA A 394 27.19 -4.91 -0.55
C ALA A 394 26.60 -4.47 -1.91
N PHE A 395 25.36 -3.98 -1.94
CA PHE A 395 24.73 -3.48 -3.16
C PHE A 395 25.45 -2.25 -3.70
N CYS A 396 25.75 -1.27 -2.85
CA CYS A 396 26.49 -0.07 -3.25
C CYS A 396 27.89 -0.42 -3.77
N GLY A 397 28.59 -1.33 -3.09
CA GLY A 397 29.92 -1.79 -3.50
C GLY A 397 29.90 -2.52 -4.84
N TYR A 398 28.89 -3.37 -5.09
CA TYR A 398 28.73 -4.08 -6.36
C TYR A 398 28.37 -3.14 -7.52
N LEU A 399 27.38 -2.26 -7.31
CA LEU A 399 26.87 -1.35 -8.33
C LEU A 399 27.77 -0.12 -8.55
N GLY A 400 28.76 0.12 -7.69
CA GLY A 400 29.63 1.30 -7.76
C GLY A 400 28.90 2.61 -7.45
N ILE A 401 27.82 2.57 -6.66
CA ILE A 401 26.99 3.73 -6.29
C ILE A 401 27.07 4.05 -4.80
N ARG A 402 26.51 5.19 -4.39
CA ARG A 402 26.29 5.52 -2.97
C ARG A 402 24.79 5.62 -2.71
N ALA A 403 24.34 5.10 -1.57
CA ALA A 403 22.91 5.04 -1.25
C ALA A 403 22.24 6.43 -1.24
N LEU A 404 22.85 7.43 -0.61
CA LEU A 404 22.25 8.76 -0.40
C LEU A 404 22.92 9.88 -1.21
N HIS A 405 23.71 9.52 -2.21
CA HIS A 405 24.46 10.50 -3.01
C HIS A 405 24.51 10.06 -4.47
N ILE A 406 24.17 10.98 -5.38
CA ILE A 406 24.19 10.75 -6.82
C ILE A 406 25.27 11.61 -7.50
N PRO A 407 25.79 11.20 -8.67
CA PRO A 407 26.67 12.06 -9.46
C PRO A 407 25.98 13.38 -9.81
N PHE A 408 26.77 14.46 -9.85
CA PHE A 408 26.32 15.79 -10.24
C PHE A 408 27.45 16.52 -11.01
N PRO A 409 27.16 17.16 -12.16
CA PRO A 409 25.89 17.23 -12.87
C PRO A 409 25.45 15.87 -13.43
N ASN A 410 24.15 15.71 -13.69
CA ASN A 410 23.53 14.46 -14.16
C ASN A 410 22.46 14.72 -15.25
N ALA A 411 21.71 13.70 -15.65
CA ALA A 411 20.71 13.79 -16.72
C ALA A 411 19.65 14.88 -16.46
N ALA A 412 19.25 15.09 -15.20
CA ALA A 412 18.30 16.13 -14.82
C ALA A 412 18.86 17.55 -14.99
N CYS A 413 20.18 17.69 -15.16
CA CYS A 413 20.84 18.96 -15.42
C CYS A 413 20.91 19.31 -16.92
N ALA A 414 20.39 18.46 -17.81
CA ALA A 414 20.36 18.75 -19.24
C ALA A 414 19.59 20.07 -19.50
N GLY A 415 20.25 21.04 -20.13
CA GLY A 415 19.70 22.37 -20.39
C GLY A 415 19.90 23.42 -19.27
N TYR A 416 20.52 23.06 -18.15
CA TYR A 416 20.93 24.04 -17.14
C TYR A 416 22.27 24.69 -17.54
N VAL A 417 22.32 26.02 -17.53
CA VAL A 417 23.56 26.78 -17.69
C VAL A 417 24.21 26.89 -16.32
N ALA A 418 25.45 26.43 -16.19
CA ALA A 418 26.22 26.61 -14.96
C ALA A 418 26.35 28.11 -14.66
N LEU A 419 25.87 28.57 -13.50
CA LEU A 419 26.12 29.94 -13.06
C LEU A 419 27.62 30.11 -12.89
N ALA A 420 28.18 31.13 -13.54
CA ALA A 420 29.60 31.44 -13.47
C ALA A 420 29.94 31.86 -12.03
N GLY A 421 30.56 30.94 -11.28
CA GLY A 421 31.07 31.17 -9.92
C GLY A 421 30.22 30.48 -8.85
N GLY A 422 30.68 29.31 -8.41
CA GLY A 422 30.45 28.75 -7.07
C GLY A 422 29.01 28.68 -6.54
N GLN A 423 28.43 27.48 -6.63
CA GLN A 423 27.24 27.01 -5.92
C GLN A 423 25.86 27.47 -6.45
N GLY A 424 25.10 26.50 -6.95
CA GLY A 424 23.66 26.60 -7.25
C GLY A 424 23.35 26.74 -8.75
N ALA A 425 22.88 25.68 -9.39
CA ALA A 425 22.35 25.77 -10.75
C ALA A 425 20.97 26.45 -10.71
N GLY A 426 20.86 27.64 -11.31
CA GLY A 426 19.59 28.34 -11.54
C GLY A 426 19.00 27.99 -12.91
N ARG A 427 17.67 27.87 -12.99
CA ARG A 427 16.95 27.56 -14.23
C ARG A 427 17.02 28.78 -15.17
N ALA A 428 17.62 28.63 -16.35
CA ALA A 428 17.58 29.67 -17.38
C ALA A 428 16.17 29.72 -17.99
N HIS A 429 15.48 30.85 -17.87
CA HIS A 429 14.21 31.08 -18.56
C HIS A 429 14.49 31.25 -20.06
N GLN A 430 14.25 30.21 -20.85
CA GLN A 430 14.05 30.33 -22.30
C GLN A 430 12.55 30.19 -22.60
N SER A 431 11.99 31.18 -23.31
CA SER A 431 10.62 31.11 -23.83
C SER A 431 10.48 29.93 -24.81
N PRO A 432 9.33 29.23 -24.81
CA PRO A 432 9.20 28.00 -25.58
C PRO A 432 9.04 28.30 -27.08
N ALA A 433 9.99 27.81 -27.87
CA ALA A 433 9.77 27.55 -29.28
C ALA A 433 8.84 26.33 -29.41
N ILE A 434 7.87 26.46 -30.31
CA ILE A 434 6.79 25.51 -30.56
C ILE A 434 7.38 24.20 -31.10
N GLY A 435 7.25 23.14 -30.30
CA GLY A 435 7.56 21.76 -30.64
C GLY A 435 7.08 20.89 -29.48
N ALA A 436 5.81 20.49 -29.53
CA ALA A 436 5.19 19.68 -28.47
C ALA A 436 5.88 18.31 -28.38
N PRO A 437 6.35 17.87 -27.19
CA PRO A 437 6.62 16.47 -26.95
C PRO A 437 5.26 15.76 -26.79
N THR A 438 5.02 14.76 -27.63
CA THR A 438 3.85 13.88 -27.55
C THR A 438 3.86 13.11 -26.23
N ALA A 439 2.73 13.11 -25.53
CA ALA A 439 2.53 12.53 -24.21
C ALA A 439 2.34 11.00 -24.22
N ASP A 440 3.09 10.26 -25.03
CA ASP A 440 2.90 8.81 -25.25
C ASP A 440 4.04 7.90 -24.74
N ASP A 441 5.12 8.44 -24.17
CA ASP A 441 6.25 7.61 -23.70
C ASP A 441 6.05 6.97 -22.31
N ASP A 442 4.93 7.22 -21.63
CA ASP A 442 4.60 6.58 -20.33
C ASP A 442 3.87 5.22 -20.48
N LEU A 443 3.72 4.70 -21.72
CA LEU A 443 2.98 3.45 -21.99
C LEU A 443 3.81 2.28 -22.56
N GLU A 444 5.11 2.43 -22.80
CA GLU A 444 5.93 1.30 -23.26
C GLU A 444 6.37 0.38 -22.12
N HIS A 445 5.43 -0.43 -21.63
CA HIS A 445 5.63 -1.86 -21.32
C HIS A 445 4.31 -2.63 -21.12
N GLU A 446 3.17 -2.16 -21.67
CA GLU A 446 1.94 -2.96 -21.73
C GLU A 446 1.88 -3.80 -23.03
N ARG A 447 2.38 -5.05 -23.00
CA ARG A 447 1.97 -6.06 -23.98
C ARG A 447 0.61 -6.62 -23.59
N LEU A 448 -0.46 -6.03 -24.10
CA LEU A 448 -1.77 -6.71 -24.16
C LEU A 448 -1.66 -7.92 -25.10
N PRO A 449 -2.29 -9.08 -24.78
CA PRO A 449 -2.39 -10.18 -25.74
C PRO A 449 -3.24 -9.73 -26.94
N PRO A 450 -2.94 -10.19 -28.17
CA PRO A 450 -3.69 -9.78 -29.34
C PRO A 450 -5.16 -10.20 -29.22
N ARG A 451 -6.07 -9.23 -29.30
CA ARG A 451 -7.48 -9.50 -29.58
C ARG A 451 -7.54 -10.22 -30.92
N ARG A 452 -8.13 -11.42 -30.94
CA ARG A 452 -8.50 -12.10 -32.18
C ARG A 452 -9.45 -11.19 -32.95
N ALA A 453 -9.04 -10.79 -34.15
CA ALA A 453 -9.94 -10.24 -35.15
C ALA A 453 -10.77 -11.41 -35.69
N GLU A 454 -12.03 -11.54 -35.24
CA GLU A 454 -13.05 -12.24 -36.01
C GLU A 454 -13.57 -11.22 -37.02
N ALA A 455 -13.29 -11.49 -38.29
CA ALA A 455 -13.79 -10.73 -39.41
C ALA A 455 -15.24 -11.16 -39.68
N GLU A 456 -16.20 -10.31 -39.31
CA GLU A 456 -17.55 -10.34 -39.89
C GLU A 456 -17.74 -9.08 -40.74
N ALA A 457 -17.93 -9.30 -42.04
CA ALA A 457 -18.17 -8.27 -43.02
C ALA A 457 -19.64 -7.81 -42.96
N TYR A 458 -19.87 -6.51 -42.80
CA TYR A 458 -21.13 -5.85 -43.14
C TYR A 458 -20.83 -4.53 -43.91
N PRO A 459 -21.62 -4.18 -44.94
CA PRO A 459 -21.29 -3.12 -45.91
C PRO A 459 -21.48 -1.69 -45.37
N PRO A 460 -20.87 -0.67 -46.01
CA PRO A 460 -20.70 0.67 -45.44
C PRO A 460 -21.99 1.50 -45.47
N GLN A 461 -22.34 2.08 -44.32
CA GLN A 461 -23.32 3.16 -44.22
C GLN A 461 -22.62 4.53 -44.20
N ALA A 462 -23.10 5.45 -45.04
CA ALA A 462 -22.57 6.79 -45.23
C ALA A 462 -22.79 7.68 -43.99
N ILE A 463 -21.75 8.41 -43.57
CA ILE A 463 -21.81 9.44 -42.52
C ILE A 463 -21.75 10.81 -43.21
N PRO A 464 -22.66 11.76 -42.90
CA PRO A 464 -22.69 13.09 -43.52
C PRO A 464 -21.60 14.02 -42.94
N PRO A 465 -21.17 15.06 -43.69
CA PRO A 465 -20.05 15.91 -43.29
C PRO A 465 -20.42 16.89 -42.16
N SER A 466 -19.50 17.08 -41.22
CA SER A 466 -19.57 18.07 -40.15
C SER A 466 -19.17 19.46 -40.68
N PRO A 467 -19.86 20.55 -40.32
CA PRO A 467 -19.57 21.87 -40.86
C PRO A 467 -18.37 22.57 -40.19
N LEU A 468 -17.68 23.31 -41.04
CA LEU A 468 -16.49 24.14 -40.85
C LEU A 468 -16.58 25.12 -39.66
N ARG A 469 -15.46 25.27 -38.94
CA ARG A 469 -15.17 26.43 -38.08
C ARG A 469 -14.87 27.66 -38.94
N PRO A 470 -15.38 28.86 -38.60
CA PRO A 470 -14.74 30.11 -38.96
C PRO A 470 -13.76 30.55 -37.86
N GLY A 471 -12.56 30.94 -38.26
CA GLY A 471 -11.60 31.62 -37.40
C GLY A 471 -11.92 33.11 -37.27
N ALA A 472 -11.47 33.72 -36.18
CA ALA A 472 -10.73 34.99 -36.17
C ALA A 472 -10.48 35.46 -34.73
N SER A 473 -9.23 35.87 -34.49
CA SER A 473 -8.78 37.02 -33.69
C SER A 473 -9.33 37.28 -32.27
N GLY A 474 -8.40 37.45 -31.33
CA GLY A 474 -8.50 38.54 -30.35
C GLY A 474 -8.24 38.16 -28.89
N GLY A 475 -7.19 38.76 -28.32
CA GLY A 475 -7.21 39.34 -26.98
C GLY A 475 -7.32 38.40 -25.78
N ARG A 476 -6.21 38.28 -25.04
CA ARG A 476 -6.21 37.80 -23.64
C ARG A 476 -7.02 38.78 -22.79
N ALA A 477 -8.00 38.29 -22.04
CA ALA A 477 -8.59 39.00 -20.91
C ALA A 477 -8.71 38.05 -19.72
N TRP A 478 -8.13 38.48 -18.60
CA TRP A 478 -8.12 37.79 -17.31
C TRP A 478 -9.54 37.79 -16.71
N LEU A 479 -9.95 36.66 -16.12
CA LEU A 479 -11.22 36.54 -15.40
C LEU A 479 -11.15 37.31 -14.08
N ASP A 480 -12.01 38.33 -13.96
CA ASP A 480 -12.29 39.11 -12.75
C ASP A 480 -13.13 38.28 -11.75
N PRO A 481 -12.69 38.11 -10.48
CA PRO A 481 -13.41 37.35 -9.45
C PRO A 481 -14.79 37.90 -9.07
N ALA A 482 -15.18 39.11 -9.51
CA ALA A 482 -16.44 39.74 -9.12
C ALA A 482 -17.70 39.25 -9.89
N HIS A 483 -17.55 38.49 -10.98
CA HIS A 483 -18.68 38.03 -11.79
C HIS A 483 -19.35 36.73 -11.26
N ALA A 484 -18.62 35.92 -10.49
CA ALA A 484 -19.12 34.64 -9.96
C ALA A 484 -20.11 34.78 -8.78
N LEU A 485 -20.19 35.97 -8.17
CA LEU A 485 -21.03 36.22 -6.98
C LEU A 485 -22.42 36.81 -7.28
N ARG A 486 -22.74 37.12 -8.55
CA ARG A 486 -24.09 37.63 -8.93
C ARG A 486 -25.09 36.55 -9.35
N VAL A 487 -24.64 35.34 -9.69
CA VAL A 487 -25.54 34.26 -10.16
C VAL A 487 -26.18 33.48 -9.00
N LEU A 488 -25.73 33.69 -7.75
CA LEU A 488 -26.28 33.01 -6.56
C LEU A 488 -27.29 33.84 -5.75
N ARG A 489 -27.75 34.99 -6.27
CA ARG A 489 -28.68 35.89 -5.56
C ARG A 489 -30.04 36.11 -6.22
N GLU A 490 -30.35 35.45 -7.33
CA GLU A 490 -31.63 35.58 -8.07
C GLU A 490 -32.44 34.28 -8.14
N GLY A 491 -32.38 33.46 -7.08
CA GLY A 491 -33.12 32.18 -6.98
C GLY A 491 -34.18 32.13 -5.88
N ALA A 492 -34.62 33.27 -5.37
CA ALA A 492 -35.64 33.33 -4.32
C ALA A 492 -36.68 34.39 -4.65
N HIS A 493 -37.81 33.97 -5.26
CA HIS A 493 -39.18 34.47 -4.99
C HIS A 493 -40.19 33.89 -6.01
N GLY A 494 -41.32 33.38 -5.47
CA GLY A 494 -42.57 33.09 -6.20
C GLY A 494 -42.78 31.60 -6.55
N GLY A 495 -43.86 30.93 -6.19
CA GLY A 495 -45.13 31.33 -5.58
C GLY A 495 -45.99 30.10 -5.25
N GLU A 496 -47.02 30.34 -4.44
CA GLU A 496 -47.93 29.37 -3.81
C GLU A 496 -49.04 28.79 -4.72
N ALA A 497 -49.59 27.67 -4.22
CA ALA A 497 -51.01 27.23 -4.25
C ALA A 497 -51.64 26.61 -5.53
N SER A 498 -52.07 25.33 -5.43
CA SER A 498 -53.50 24.93 -5.30
C SER A 498 -53.84 23.55 -5.91
N GLU A 499 -54.47 22.71 -5.08
CA GLU A 499 -55.48 21.64 -5.26
C GLU A 499 -55.69 20.87 -6.58
N GLY A 500 -55.94 19.56 -6.44
CA GLY A 500 -56.80 18.80 -7.36
C GLY A 500 -56.44 17.32 -7.53
N GLY A 501 -57.08 16.43 -6.77
CA GLY A 501 -56.86 14.98 -6.86
C GLY A 501 -57.52 14.28 -8.06
N ARG A 502 -57.01 13.09 -8.43
CA ARG A 502 -57.84 11.96 -8.90
C ARG A 502 -57.08 10.62 -8.95
N LYS A 503 -57.73 9.60 -8.38
CA LYS A 503 -57.45 8.16 -8.49
C LYS A 503 -57.42 7.68 -9.96
N ARG A 504 -56.61 6.66 -10.25
CA ARG A 504 -57.05 5.49 -11.05
C ARG A 504 -56.15 4.27 -10.82
N SER A 505 -56.81 3.16 -10.49
CA SER A 505 -56.33 1.77 -10.51
C SER A 505 -56.20 1.25 -11.95
N ASN A 506 -55.34 0.26 -12.17
CA ASN A 506 -55.79 -1.06 -12.63
C ASN A 506 -54.66 -2.11 -12.63
N THR A 507 -55.06 -3.27 -12.13
CA THR A 507 -54.50 -4.61 -12.18
C THR A 507 -54.40 -5.19 -13.60
N SER A 508 -53.43 -6.08 -13.85
CA SER A 508 -53.73 -7.42 -14.42
C SER A 508 -52.54 -8.39 -14.31
N GLU A 509 -52.88 -9.56 -13.77
CA GLU A 509 -52.19 -10.85 -13.66
C GLU A 509 -51.46 -11.35 -14.93
N ARG A 510 -50.43 -12.19 -14.72
CA ARG A 510 -50.38 -13.52 -15.36
C ARG A 510 -49.42 -14.48 -14.65
N GLU A 511 -50.01 -15.55 -14.10
CA GLU A 511 -49.37 -16.76 -13.61
C GLU A 511 -48.90 -17.69 -14.75
N ARG A 512 -47.89 -18.52 -14.44
CA ARG A 512 -47.63 -19.91 -14.89
C ARG A 512 -46.21 -20.27 -14.43
N GLY A 513 -45.88 -21.36 -13.74
CA GLY A 513 -46.58 -22.53 -13.23
C GLY A 513 -45.47 -23.48 -12.77
N VAL A 514 -45.47 -23.86 -11.49
CA VAL A 514 -44.50 -24.80 -10.89
C VAL A 514 -45.18 -26.15 -10.75
N GLY A 515 -44.62 -27.18 -11.38
CA GLY A 515 -45.02 -28.58 -11.21
C GLY A 515 -43.93 -29.37 -10.48
N MET A 516 -44.28 -29.90 -9.32
CA MET A 516 -43.57 -30.95 -8.58
C MET A 516 -43.51 -32.27 -9.37
N ALA A 517 -42.46 -33.07 -9.14
CA ALA A 517 -42.61 -34.52 -8.95
C ALA A 517 -41.36 -35.15 -8.29
N GLU A 518 -41.61 -35.91 -7.23
CA GLU A 518 -40.70 -36.84 -6.54
C GLU A 518 -40.26 -38.03 -7.42
N GLY A 519 -39.15 -38.66 -7.08
CA GLY A 519 -38.76 -39.98 -7.62
C GLY A 519 -37.53 -40.59 -6.94
N ARG A 520 -37.76 -41.65 -6.16
CA ARG A 520 -36.80 -42.42 -5.34
C ARG A 520 -35.90 -43.39 -6.13
N ARG A 521 -34.71 -43.67 -5.54
CA ARG A 521 -33.90 -44.94 -5.47
C ARG A 521 -33.49 -45.55 -6.83
N VAL A 522 -32.28 -46.10 -7.00
CA VAL A 522 -31.82 -47.42 -6.50
C VAL A 522 -30.29 -47.52 -6.66
N ALA A 523 -29.68 -48.31 -5.80
CA ALA A 523 -28.25 -48.63 -5.76
C ALA A 523 -27.86 -49.82 -6.66
N ARG A 524 -26.56 -49.87 -6.98
CA ARG A 524 -25.62 -51.02 -6.83
C ARG A 524 -25.14 -51.76 -8.10
N VAL A 525 -23.87 -52.20 -7.98
CA VAL A 525 -23.12 -53.28 -8.67
C VAL A 525 -22.50 -52.87 -10.02
N GLU A 526 -21.20 -53.01 -10.32
CA GLU A 526 -20.09 -53.85 -9.81
C GLU A 526 -18.88 -53.07 -9.30
#